data_AF-A0A383BE88-F1
#
_entry.id   AF-A0A383BE88-F1
#
_cell.length_a   1.000
_cell.length_b   1.000
_cell.length_c   1.000
_cell.angle_alpha   90.00
_cell.angle_beta   90.00
_cell.angle_gamma   90.00
#
_symmetry.space_group_name_H-M   'P 1'
#
loop_
_entity.id
_entity.type
_entity.pdbx_description
1 polymer ?
#
loop_
_entity_poly.entity_id
_entity_poly.type
_entity_poly.pdbx_seq_one_letter_code
_entity_poly.pdbx_strand_id
1 'polypeptide(L)'
;MKQQPPKCSIYWLLAVLCTLVFSGVSMANPLDDLKKVGEAKLKVLFWDVYNSSLYSKTGEYQVEQFPQALNINYLRDIDAEDLIERTQDEWEKLGIK
;
A
#
# COMPACT_ATOMS: atom_id res chain seq x y z
N MET A 1 51.06 8.65 -37.54
CA MET A 1 50.57 9.03 -36.20
C MET A 1 49.05 8.85 -36.18
N LYS A 2 48.53 7.80 -35.53
CA LYS A 2 47.09 7.62 -35.35
C LYS A 2 46.84 7.39 -33.86
N GLN A 3 46.30 8.41 -33.19
CA GLN A 3 45.87 8.34 -31.80
C GLN A 3 44.57 7.54 -31.74
N GLN A 4 44.56 6.43 -31.02
CA GLN A 4 43.38 5.63 -30.76
C GLN A 4 42.78 6.09 -29.42
N PRO A 5 41.51 6.52 -29.35
CA PRO A 5 40.96 7.04 -28.11
C PRO A 5 40.83 5.91 -27.06
N PRO A 6 40.85 6.25 -25.76
CA PRO A 6 40.87 5.27 -24.67
C PRO A 6 39.52 4.55 -24.59
N LYS A 7 39.37 3.47 -25.36
CA LYS A 7 38.21 2.55 -25.34
C LYS A 7 37.90 2.05 -23.93
N CYS A 8 38.90 1.98 -23.05
CA CYS A 8 38.77 1.54 -21.65
C CYS A 8 37.89 2.47 -20.78
N SER A 9 37.84 3.78 -21.08
CA SER A 9 37.13 4.76 -20.24
C SER A 9 35.61 4.68 -20.38
N ILE A 10 35.11 4.40 -21.60
CA ILE A 10 33.67 4.42 -21.88
C ILE A 10 32.96 3.17 -21.39
N TYR A 11 33.62 2.00 -21.42
CA TYR A 11 33.08 0.76 -20.84
C TYR A 11 33.03 0.83 -19.32
N TRP A 12 33.98 1.53 -18.68
CA TRP A 12 33.97 1.75 -17.24
C TRP A 12 32.82 2.68 -16.82
N LEU A 13 32.59 3.77 -17.57
CA LEU A 13 31.45 4.66 -17.37
C LEU A 13 30.10 3.96 -17.57
N LEU A 14 29.98 3.11 -18.60
CA LEU A 14 28.79 2.29 -18.85
C LEU A 14 28.55 1.24 -17.74
N ALA A 15 29.61 0.61 -17.24
CA ALA A 15 29.51 -0.36 -16.13
C ALA A 15 29.05 0.33 -14.83
N VAL A 16 29.60 1.51 -14.50
CA VAL A 16 29.18 2.31 -13.34
C VAL A 16 27.72 2.76 -13.49
N LEU A 17 27.32 3.24 -14.67
CA LEU A 17 25.94 3.63 -14.95
C LEU A 17 24.97 2.45 -14.79
N CYS A 18 25.33 1.24 -15.23
CA CYS A 18 24.54 0.03 -15.03
C CYS A 18 24.38 -0.35 -13.55
N THR A 19 25.40 -0.14 -12.71
CA THR A 19 25.29 -0.43 -11.27
C THR A 19 24.35 0.51 -10.51
N LEU A 20 24.20 1.77 -10.95
CA LEU A 20 23.32 2.74 -10.30
C LEU A 20 21.83 2.43 -10.50
N VAL A 21 21.47 1.77 -11.59
CA VAL A 21 20.06 1.41 -11.92
C VAL A 21 19.56 0.18 -11.13
N PHE A 22 20.46 -0.54 -10.45
CA PHE A 22 20.12 -1.76 -9.70
C PHE A 22 19.89 -1.50 -8.19
N SER A 23 19.63 -0.25 -7.80
CA SER A 23 19.14 0.04 -6.45
C SER A 23 17.72 -0.50 -6.34
N GLY A 24 17.58 -1.70 -5.75
CA GLY A 24 16.28 -2.33 -5.52
C GLY A 24 15.41 -1.42 -4.65
N VAL A 25 14.29 -0.95 -5.18
CA VAL A 25 13.28 -0.22 -4.41
C VAL A 25 12.60 -1.22 -3.48
N SER A 26 12.91 -1.16 -2.19
CA SER A 26 12.19 -1.92 -1.17
C SER A 26 10.89 -1.19 -0.86
N MET A 27 9.76 -1.69 -1.37
CA MET A 27 8.45 -1.18 -0.98
C MET A 27 8.04 -1.84 0.34
N ALA A 28 7.80 -1.05 1.38
CA ALA A 28 7.23 -1.57 2.62
C ALA A 28 5.76 -1.91 2.38
N ASN A 29 5.38 -3.19 2.51
CA ASN A 29 3.99 -3.59 2.48
C ASN A 29 3.50 -3.74 3.93
N PRO A 30 2.49 -2.95 4.36
CA PRO A 30 2.00 -2.98 5.74
C PRO A 30 1.34 -4.31 6.13
N LEU A 31 1.10 -5.20 5.16
CA LEU A 31 0.57 -6.54 5.39
C LEU A 31 1.65 -7.62 5.49
N ASP A 32 2.92 -7.28 5.23
CA ASP A 32 4.01 -8.24 5.37
C ASP A 32 4.06 -8.78 6.82
N ASP A 33 4.31 -10.08 6.95
CA ASP A 33 4.30 -10.84 8.20
C ASP A 33 2.95 -10.93 8.95
N LEU A 34 1.85 -10.43 8.38
CA LEU A 34 0.51 -10.56 8.96
C LEU A 34 -0.31 -11.67 8.29
N LYS A 35 -1.15 -12.33 9.09
CA LYS A 35 -2.07 -13.38 8.67
C LYS A 35 -3.50 -12.86 8.65
N LYS A 36 -4.27 -13.28 7.64
CA LYS A 36 -5.69 -12.89 7.50
C LYS A 36 -6.49 -13.51 8.64
N VAL A 37 -7.22 -12.66 9.36
CA VAL A 37 -8.19 -13.02 10.40
C VAL A 37 -9.55 -13.33 9.77
N GLY A 38 -9.96 -12.48 8.82
CA GLY A 38 -11.24 -12.60 8.15
C GLY A 38 -11.44 -11.54 7.08
N GLU A 39 -12.50 -11.69 6.31
CA GLU A 39 -12.86 -10.77 5.23
C GLU A 39 -14.38 -10.59 5.15
N ALA A 40 -14.81 -9.44 4.66
CA ALA A 40 -16.21 -9.10 4.47
C ALA A 40 -16.38 -8.21 3.24
N LYS A 41 -17.62 -8.09 2.77
CA LYS A 41 -17.99 -7.15 1.71
C LYS A 41 -19.16 -6.29 2.21
N LEU A 42 -19.00 -4.98 2.14
CA LEU A 42 -20.09 -4.05 2.39
C LEU A 42 -20.94 -3.89 1.13
N LYS A 43 -22.25 -4.08 1.27
CA LYS A 43 -23.25 -3.82 0.22
C LYS A 43 -24.31 -2.87 0.74
N VAL A 44 -24.71 -1.91 -0.09
CA VAL A 44 -25.83 -1.00 0.17
C VAL A 44 -26.81 -1.13 -0.97
N LEU A 45 -28.04 -1.58 -0.66
CA LEU A 45 -29.04 -1.99 -1.65
C LEU A 45 -28.44 -3.00 -2.63
N PHE A 46 -28.31 -2.63 -3.89
CA PHE A 46 -27.76 -3.44 -4.99
C PHE A 46 -26.30 -3.09 -5.32
N TRP A 47 -25.68 -2.16 -4.59
CA TRP A 47 -24.31 -1.72 -4.85
C TRP A 47 -23.31 -2.40 -3.91
N ASP A 48 -22.26 -2.96 -4.51
CA ASP A 48 -21.05 -3.34 -3.81
C ASP A 48 -20.22 -2.08 -3.50
N VAL A 49 -19.88 -1.85 -2.23
CA VAL A 49 -19.19 -0.62 -1.79
C VAL A 49 -17.68 -0.87 -1.67
N TYR A 50 -17.28 -1.83 -0.84
CA TYR A 50 -15.89 -2.23 -0.68
C TYR A 50 -15.77 -3.66 -0.19
N ASN A 51 -14.60 -4.27 -0.40
CA ASN A 51 -14.16 -5.46 0.32
C ASN A 51 -13.29 -5.03 1.49
N SER A 52 -13.48 -5.61 2.67
CA SER A 52 -12.62 -5.42 3.83
C SER A 52 -11.94 -6.73 4.21
N SER A 53 -10.71 -6.64 4.72
CA SER A 53 -9.97 -7.77 5.28
C SER A 53 -9.19 -7.33 6.51
N LEU A 54 -9.31 -8.09 7.59
CA LEU A 54 -8.56 -7.86 8.82
C LEU A 54 -7.39 -8.82 8.90
N TYR A 55 -6.23 -8.32 9.33
CA TYR A 55 -5.00 -9.08 9.49
C TYR A 55 -4.43 -8.88 10.90
N SER A 56 -3.83 -9.93 11.45
CA SER A 56 -3.11 -9.93 12.72
C SER A 56 -1.89 -10.84 12.63
N LYS A 57 -0.96 -10.75 13.59
CA LYS A 57 0.24 -11.62 13.61
C LYS A 57 -0.11 -13.11 13.72
N THR A 58 -1.16 -13.45 14.47
CA THR A 58 -1.56 -14.84 14.74
C THR A 58 -2.58 -15.36 13.72
N GLY A 59 -3.33 -14.48 13.07
CA GLY A 59 -4.49 -14.85 12.24
C GLY A 59 -5.79 -14.98 13.05
N GLU A 60 -5.75 -14.65 14.34
CA GLU A 60 -6.93 -14.57 15.21
C GLU A 60 -7.10 -13.13 15.70
N TYR A 61 -8.34 -12.69 15.90
CA TYR A 61 -8.63 -11.38 16.46
C TYR A 61 -8.41 -11.42 17.98
N GLN A 62 -7.57 -10.51 18.48
CA GLN A 62 -7.36 -10.30 19.91
C GLN A 62 -7.38 -8.80 20.20
N VAL A 63 -8.11 -8.43 21.26
CA VAL A 63 -8.21 -7.04 21.70
C VAL A 63 -6.83 -6.55 22.16
N GLU A 64 -6.46 -5.33 21.77
CA GLU A 64 -5.20 -4.65 22.13
C GLU A 64 -3.90 -5.35 21.71
N GLN A 65 -3.96 -6.37 20.86
CA GLN A 65 -2.76 -7.05 20.38
C GLN A 65 -2.32 -6.55 19.00
N PHE A 66 -1.30 -5.70 18.97
CA PHE A 66 -0.69 -5.19 17.74
C PHE A 66 0.54 -6.02 17.32
N PRO A 67 0.95 -6.01 16.04
CA PRO A 67 0.37 -5.29 14.91
C PRO A 67 -0.93 -5.91 14.36
N GLN A 68 -1.86 -5.05 13.95
CA GLN A 68 -3.07 -5.39 13.20
C GLN A 68 -3.18 -4.47 11.99
N ALA A 69 -3.76 -4.96 10.90
CA ALA A 69 -4.00 -4.16 9.72
C ALA A 69 -5.41 -4.40 9.17
N LEU A 70 -6.12 -3.31 8.88
CA LEU A 70 -7.40 -3.33 8.17
C LEU A 70 -7.14 -2.89 6.73
N ASN A 71 -7.38 -3.79 5.78
CA ASN A 71 -7.34 -3.49 4.35
C ASN A 71 -8.77 -3.22 3.85
N ILE A 72 -8.97 -2.12 3.15
CA ILE A 72 -10.25 -1.76 2.52
C ILE A 72 -9.99 -1.51 1.04
N ASN A 73 -10.62 -2.30 0.19
CA ASN A 73 -10.57 -2.16 -1.26
C ASN A 73 -11.92 -1.65 -1.78
N TYR A 74 -11.98 -0.36 -2.08
CA TYR A 74 -13.17 0.27 -2.65
C TYR A 74 -13.45 -0.27 -4.06
N LEU A 75 -14.72 -0.60 -4.30
CA LEU A 75 -15.18 -1.18 -5.57
C LEU A 75 -15.87 -0.14 -6.47
N ARG A 76 -15.81 1.13 -6.06
CA ARG A 76 -16.32 2.28 -6.80
C ARG A 76 -15.27 3.37 -6.76
N ASP A 77 -15.22 4.19 -7.80
CA ASP A 77 -14.59 5.50 -7.71
C ASP A 77 -15.41 6.31 -6.71
N ILE A 78 -14.84 6.48 -5.53
CA ILE A 78 -15.32 7.42 -4.52
C ILE A 78 -14.13 8.33 -4.29
N ASP A 79 -14.32 9.63 -4.49
CA ASP A 79 -13.26 10.60 -4.17
C ASP A 79 -12.90 10.49 -2.69
N ALA A 80 -11.60 10.49 -2.40
CA ALA A 80 -11.11 10.31 -1.03
C ALA A 80 -11.61 11.45 -0.12
N GLU A 81 -11.70 12.66 -0.67
CA GLU A 81 -12.32 13.81 -0.02
C GLU A 81 -13.78 13.53 0.39
N ASP A 82 -14.59 12.96 -0.52
CA ASP A 82 -16.00 12.64 -0.24
C ASP A 82 -16.12 11.62 0.90
N LEU A 83 -15.21 10.63 1.00
CA LEU A 83 -15.23 9.66 2.10
C LEU A 83 -14.92 10.31 3.45
N ILE A 84 -13.95 11.22 3.50
CA ILE A 84 -13.55 11.91 4.72
C ILE A 84 -14.66 12.84 5.17
N GLU A 85 -15.24 13.63 4.26
CA GLU A 85 -16.35 14.55 4.55
C GLU A 85 -17.54 13.79 5.11
N ARG A 86 -17.94 12.67 4.47
CA ARG A 86 -19.07 11.86 4.95
C ARG A 86 -18.79 11.18 6.29
N THR A 87 -17.55 10.79 6.56
CA THR A 87 -17.17 10.21 7.85
C THR A 87 -17.24 11.26 8.96
N GLN A 88 -16.77 12.48 8.68
CA GLN A 88 -16.87 13.61 9.59
C GLN A 88 -18.34 13.95 9.89
N ASP A 89 -19.18 14.07 8.87
CA ASP A 89 -20.61 14.33 9.02
C ASP A 89 -21.32 13.29 9.91
N GLU A 90 -21.00 12.01 9.75
CA GLU A 90 -21.58 10.95 10.57
C GLU A 90 -21.09 11.00 12.02
N TRP A 91 -19.81 11.33 12.26
CA TRP A 91 -19.29 11.50 13.62
C TRP A 91 -19.94 12.68 14.34
N GLU A 92 -20.16 13.79 13.64
CA GLU A 92 -20.87 14.94 14.18
C GLU A 92 -22.32 14.59 14.56
N LYS A 93 -23.03 13.82 13.72
CA LYS A 93 -24.38 13.32 14.03
C LYS A 93 -24.41 12.40 15.25
N LEU A 94 -23.35 11.61 15.44
CA LEU A 94 -23.19 10.73 16.59
C LEU A 94 -22.75 11.48 17.86
N GLY A 95 -22.48 12.79 17.77
CA GLY A 95 -22.04 13.63 18.87
C GLY A 95 -20.61 13.34 19.32
N ILE A 96 -19.82 12.68 18.48
CA ILE A 96 -18.43 12.32 18.73
C ILE A 96 -17.56 13.45 18.16
N LYS A 97 -16.86 14.18 19.04
CA LYS A 97 -15.89 15.23 18.70
C LYS A 97 -14.48 14.80 19.04
#